data_AF-A0A7Y2P2A9-F1
#
_entry.id   AF-A0A7Y2P2A9-F1
#
_cell.length_a   1.000
_cell.length_b   1.000
_cell.length_c   1.000
_cell.angle_alpha   90.00
_cell.angle_beta   90.00
_cell.angle_gamma   90.00
#
_symmetry.space_group_name_H-M   'P 1'
#
loop_
_entity.id
_entity.type
_entity.pdbx_description
1 polymer ?
#
loop_
_entity_poly.entity_id
_entity_poly.type
_entity_poly.pdbx_seq_one_letter_code
_entity_poly.pdbx_strand_id
1 'polypeptide(L)'
;MIKLILFYCTVILTVNLFSQSLPIFLDGETDDWNVPVPTYVDTENDGNEFDFKYFSVTNDEQFLFIRLKLTPETKLIEDNFLTLYIDGDNNNSTGVSANGIGAELRWDFGTRTGQFYKNGTTNISFPEIQYRSLPTVTDTTYEIAIGRDVLPNGTDPLFSSPSIAIFFKDNDTNGDWMPNSGVTFEYTFDNTPTPPFVTTEIYREDTSYLRIMNYNVLFDGLLEPGRADNFERILQAVQPDIICFNEFFNSSAVQVIDAINQMLPLPGGASWYGVMLDGGNVTISKYPFIQSWLVYSGHRITATLIDLPQYFEKDIMVINSHFKCCGGVQNDETRQLEADATINFILDAKSPGG
;
A
#
# COMPACT_ATOMS: atom_id res chain seq x y z
N MET A 1 40.23 7.59 -68.21
CA MET A 1 38.93 7.41 -67.53
C MET A 1 39.12 6.42 -66.39
N ILE A 2 39.36 6.90 -65.18
CA ILE A 2 39.44 6.06 -63.97
C ILE A 2 38.12 6.28 -63.23
N LYS A 3 37.30 5.24 -63.14
CA LYS A 3 36.04 5.25 -62.38
C LYS A 3 36.38 5.07 -60.90
N LEU A 4 36.14 6.12 -60.11
CA LEU A 4 36.21 6.06 -58.65
C LEU A 4 34.91 5.41 -58.15
N ILE A 5 35.00 4.23 -57.55
CA ILE A 5 33.86 3.58 -56.89
C ILE A 5 33.88 4.06 -55.43
N LEU A 6 32.90 4.90 -55.07
CA LEU A 6 32.67 5.32 -53.69
C LEU A 6 31.93 4.21 -52.96
N PHE A 7 32.56 3.60 -51.96
CA PHE A 7 31.93 2.61 -51.09
C PHE A 7 31.29 3.37 -49.91
N TYR A 8 29.97 3.45 -49.86
CA TYR A 8 29.24 4.00 -48.72
C TYR A 8 29.10 2.90 -47.65
N CYS A 9 29.90 3.00 -46.59
CA CYS A 9 29.70 2.19 -45.38
C CYS A 9 28.65 2.87 -44.50
N THR A 10 27.41 2.39 -44.56
CA THR A 10 26.37 2.77 -43.59
C THR A 10 26.66 2.05 -42.28
N VAL A 11 27.20 2.76 -41.30
CA VAL A 11 27.32 2.27 -39.92
C VAL A 11 25.93 2.32 -39.29
N ILE A 12 25.28 1.17 -39.16
CA ILE A 12 24.06 1.03 -38.35
C ILE A 12 24.53 1.01 -36.90
N LEU A 13 24.44 2.16 -36.23
CA LEU A 13 24.61 2.24 -34.78
C LEU A 13 23.38 1.58 -34.15
N THR A 14 23.49 0.31 -33.78
CA THR A 14 22.54 -0.30 -32.86
C THR A 14 22.78 0.32 -31.48
N VAL A 15 22.05 1.39 -31.17
CA VAL A 15 21.91 1.86 -29.80
C VAL A 15 21.11 0.80 -29.06
N ASN A 16 21.81 -0.08 -28.33
CA ASN A 16 21.18 -0.82 -27.26
C ASN A 16 20.78 0.23 -26.22
N LEU A 17 19.50 0.61 -26.24
CA LEU A 17 18.88 1.27 -25.11
C LEU A 17 18.84 0.22 -24.00
N PHE A 18 19.92 0.14 -23.22
CA PHE A 18 19.83 -0.52 -21.93
C PHE A 18 18.75 0.22 -21.14
N SER A 19 17.80 -0.53 -20.57
CA SER A 19 16.84 0.02 -19.62
C SER A 19 17.66 0.74 -18.55
N GLN A 20 17.43 2.03 -18.40
CA GLN A 20 17.82 2.73 -17.19
C GLN A 20 16.97 2.16 -16.04
N SER A 21 17.46 2.26 -14.81
CA SER A 21 16.63 2.18 -13.61
C SER A 21 15.38 3.02 -13.84
N LEU A 22 14.22 2.37 -13.74
CA LEU A 22 12.93 3.02 -13.95
C LEU A 22 12.25 3.08 -12.59
N PRO A 23 12.17 4.27 -11.96
CA PRO A 23 11.39 4.43 -10.74
C PRO A 23 9.92 4.23 -11.08
N ILE A 24 9.23 3.46 -10.24
CA ILE A 24 7.80 3.19 -10.38
C ILE A 24 7.07 3.86 -9.21
N PHE A 25 6.03 4.62 -9.53
CA PHE A 25 5.18 5.23 -8.54
C PHE A 25 3.96 4.35 -8.32
N LEU A 26 3.97 3.56 -7.23
CA LEU A 26 2.86 2.68 -6.90
C LEU A 26 1.62 3.52 -6.52
N ASP A 27 0.77 3.78 -7.51
CA ASP A 27 -0.55 4.42 -7.36
C ASP A 27 -1.70 3.54 -7.85
N GLY A 28 -1.39 2.35 -8.37
CA GLY A 28 -2.37 1.39 -8.90
C GLY A 28 -2.66 1.59 -10.39
N GLU A 29 -2.05 2.58 -11.03
CA GLU A 29 -1.93 2.68 -12.47
C GLU A 29 -0.59 2.06 -12.91
N THR A 30 -0.45 1.67 -14.18
CA THR A 30 0.78 1.00 -14.69
C THR A 30 1.33 1.71 -15.92
N ASP A 31 0.99 2.99 -16.08
CA ASP A 31 1.36 3.85 -17.21
C ASP A 31 2.81 4.34 -17.15
N ASP A 32 3.44 4.27 -15.98
CA ASP A 32 4.87 4.52 -15.78
C ASP A 32 5.77 3.37 -16.28
N TRP A 33 5.24 2.15 -16.44
CA TRP A 33 5.87 1.03 -17.16
C TRP A 33 5.85 1.20 -18.69
N ASN A 34 6.20 2.40 -19.16
CA ASN A 34 6.07 2.83 -20.56
C ASN A 34 7.32 2.59 -21.42
N VAL A 35 8.40 2.05 -20.83
CA VAL A 35 9.59 1.63 -21.55
C VAL A 35 9.80 0.11 -21.42
N PRO A 36 10.47 -0.53 -22.39
CA PRO A 36 10.81 -1.94 -22.27
C PRO A 36 11.72 -2.20 -21.08
N VAL A 37 11.32 -3.12 -20.21
CA VAL A 37 12.09 -3.61 -19.06
C VAL A 37 12.22 -5.15 -19.14
N PRO A 38 13.20 -5.78 -18.47
CA PRO A 38 13.29 -7.23 -18.36
C PRO A 38 11.94 -7.86 -18.01
N THR A 39 11.45 -8.73 -18.88
CA THR A 39 10.12 -9.33 -18.78
C THR A 39 10.22 -10.80 -19.11
N TYR A 40 9.63 -11.65 -18.27
CA TYR A 40 9.39 -13.04 -18.58
C TYR A 40 7.92 -13.20 -18.98
N VAL A 41 7.66 -13.85 -20.12
CA VAL A 41 6.31 -14.21 -20.58
C VAL A 41 6.14 -15.69 -20.36
N ASP A 42 5.08 -16.07 -19.67
CA ASP A 42 4.83 -17.46 -19.36
C ASP A 42 4.12 -18.21 -20.48
N THR A 43 4.10 -19.54 -20.36
CA THR A 43 3.18 -20.35 -21.13
C THR A 43 1.74 -19.99 -20.71
N GLU A 44 0.78 -20.09 -21.61
CA GLU A 44 -0.62 -19.83 -21.25
C GLU A 44 -1.36 -21.14 -20.95
N ASN A 45 -2.22 -21.11 -19.93
CA ASN A 45 -3.11 -22.21 -19.53
C ASN A 45 -2.36 -23.47 -19.06
N ASP A 46 -1.24 -23.31 -18.38
CA ASP A 46 -0.53 -24.36 -17.65
C ASP A 46 -0.80 -24.34 -16.14
N GLY A 47 -1.56 -23.34 -15.67
CA GLY A 47 -2.18 -23.32 -14.34
C GLY A 47 -3.53 -24.03 -14.22
N ASN A 48 -3.95 -24.29 -12.98
CA ASN A 48 -5.29 -24.80 -12.66
C ASN A 48 -6.29 -23.66 -12.40
N GLU A 49 -6.26 -23.06 -11.20
CA GLU A 49 -7.14 -21.93 -10.86
C GLU A 49 -6.55 -20.61 -11.35
N PHE A 50 -5.28 -20.36 -10.99
CA PHE A 50 -4.53 -19.20 -11.43
C PHE A 50 -3.60 -19.56 -12.57
N ASP A 51 -3.43 -18.63 -13.50
CA ASP A 51 -2.53 -18.71 -14.64
C ASP A 51 -1.71 -17.42 -14.70
N PHE A 52 -0.43 -17.51 -14.40
CA PHE A 52 0.53 -16.44 -14.57
C PHE A 52 0.71 -16.15 -16.05
N LYS A 53 0.84 -14.87 -16.39
CA LYS A 53 0.94 -14.43 -17.80
C LYS A 53 2.31 -13.87 -18.09
N TYR A 54 2.77 -12.98 -17.24
CA TYR A 54 4.11 -12.43 -17.30
C TYR A 54 4.46 -11.76 -15.98
N PHE A 55 5.75 -11.50 -15.81
CA PHE A 55 6.19 -10.46 -14.90
C PHE A 55 7.28 -9.61 -15.55
N SER A 56 7.26 -8.32 -15.25
CA SER A 56 8.28 -7.34 -15.63
C SER A 56 9.03 -6.85 -14.39
N VAL A 57 10.33 -6.59 -14.50
CA VAL A 57 11.17 -6.21 -13.36
C VAL A 57 12.01 -4.98 -13.68
N THR A 58 12.05 -4.04 -12.74
CA THR A 58 12.93 -2.88 -12.75
C THR A 58 13.30 -2.50 -11.30
N ASN A 59 14.12 -1.47 -11.12
CA ASN A 59 14.44 -0.94 -9.80
C ASN A 59 14.72 0.57 -9.85
N ASP A 60 14.65 1.21 -8.68
CA ASP A 60 15.32 2.48 -8.38
C ASP A 60 16.35 2.26 -7.25
N GLU A 61 16.84 3.33 -6.62
CA GLU A 61 17.78 3.25 -5.50
C GLU A 61 17.21 2.56 -4.26
N GLN A 62 15.90 2.61 -4.05
CA GLN A 62 15.23 2.18 -2.82
C GLN A 62 14.50 0.85 -2.96
N PHE A 63 13.94 0.54 -4.12
CA PHE A 63 13.03 -0.58 -4.33
C PHE A 63 13.36 -1.39 -5.57
N LEU A 64 13.17 -2.71 -5.45
CA LEU A 64 12.89 -3.61 -6.56
C LEU A 64 11.41 -3.50 -6.89
N PHE A 65 11.07 -3.30 -8.16
CA PHE A 65 9.70 -3.25 -8.65
C PHE A 65 9.40 -4.45 -9.54
N ILE A 66 8.25 -5.07 -9.33
CA ILE A 66 7.75 -6.19 -10.13
C ILE A 66 6.32 -5.87 -10.57
N ARG A 67 6.07 -5.89 -11.88
CA ARG A 67 4.71 -5.87 -12.44
C ARG A 67 4.31 -7.30 -12.78
N LEU A 68 3.40 -7.87 -12.01
CA LEU A 68 2.88 -9.21 -12.19
C LEU A 68 1.54 -9.17 -12.93
N LYS A 69 1.38 -9.99 -13.96
CA LYS A 69 0.07 -10.24 -14.58
C LYS A 69 -0.33 -11.71 -14.41
N LEU A 70 -1.58 -11.91 -14.01
CA LEU A 70 -2.20 -13.23 -13.85
C LEU A 70 -3.68 -13.20 -14.22
N THR A 71 -4.26 -14.37 -14.42
CA THR A 71 -5.72 -14.57 -14.55
C THR A 71 -6.18 -15.72 -13.67
N PRO A 72 -7.45 -15.75 -13.21
CA PRO A 72 -8.49 -14.74 -13.41
C PRO A 72 -8.23 -13.44 -12.63
N GLU A 73 -9.13 -12.47 -12.77
CA GLU A 73 -9.18 -11.34 -11.85
C GLU A 73 -9.35 -11.88 -10.42
N THR A 74 -8.41 -11.58 -9.55
CA THR A 74 -8.35 -12.08 -8.17
C THR A 74 -7.92 -10.95 -7.27
N LYS A 75 -7.92 -11.13 -5.94
CA LYS A 75 -7.31 -10.19 -4.99
C LYS A 75 -5.97 -10.76 -4.53
N LEU A 76 -4.85 -10.16 -4.95
CA LEU A 76 -3.52 -10.75 -4.72
C LEU A 76 -3.22 -11.00 -3.24
N ILE A 77 -3.61 -10.09 -2.35
CA ILE A 77 -3.20 -10.11 -0.93
C ILE A 77 -4.20 -10.83 0.02
N GLU A 78 -5.08 -11.69 -0.49
CA GLU A 78 -6.06 -12.44 0.32
C GLU A 78 -6.51 -13.73 -0.40
N ASP A 79 -6.86 -14.78 0.36
CA ASP A 79 -7.57 -15.99 -0.11
C ASP A 79 -6.94 -16.73 -1.32
N ASN A 80 -5.61 -16.85 -1.37
CA ASN A 80 -4.90 -17.61 -2.41
C ASN A 80 -3.60 -18.26 -1.90
N PHE A 81 -3.02 -19.15 -2.72
CA PHE A 81 -1.74 -19.84 -2.47
C PHE A 81 -0.59 -19.32 -3.32
N LEU A 82 -0.71 -18.11 -3.88
CA LEU A 82 0.30 -17.49 -4.71
C LEU A 82 1.50 -17.10 -3.84
N THR A 83 2.70 -17.40 -4.33
CA THR A 83 3.94 -17.19 -3.60
C THR A 83 5.02 -16.62 -4.50
N LEU A 84 5.73 -15.60 -4.02
CA LEU A 84 6.94 -15.05 -4.61
C LEU A 84 8.17 -15.60 -3.90
N TYR A 85 9.13 -16.07 -4.68
CA TYR A 85 10.46 -16.50 -4.26
C TYR A 85 11.51 -15.60 -4.88
N ILE A 86 12.48 -15.16 -4.08
CA ILE A 86 13.63 -14.40 -4.55
C ILE A 86 14.92 -15.01 -3.98
N ASP A 87 15.83 -15.39 -4.88
CA ASP A 87 17.23 -15.70 -4.61
C ASP A 87 18.01 -14.38 -4.66
N GLY A 88 18.33 -13.86 -3.48
CA GLY A 88 18.85 -12.51 -3.28
C GLY A 88 20.38 -12.44 -3.26
N ASP A 89 21.05 -13.60 -3.15
CA ASP A 89 22.50 -13.72 -3.21
C ASP A 89 23.02 -14.45 -4.47
N ASN A 90 22.11 -14.82 -5.36
CA ASN A 90 22.34 -15.52 -6.63
C ASN A 90 23.08 -16.85 -6.45
N ASN A 91 22.72 -17.59 -5.41
CA ASN A 91 23.31 -18.88 -5.08
C ASN A 91 22.24 -19.94 -4.84
N ASN A 92 22.07 -20.81 -5.84
CA ASN A 92 21.09 -21.89 -5.78
C ASN A 92 21.28 -22.92 -4.65
N SER A 93 22.39 -22.85 -3.92
CA SER A 93 22.72 -23.73 -2.80
C SER A 93 22.40 -23.13 -1.42
N THR A 94 21.93 -21.88 -1.36
CA THR A 94 21.43 -21.21 -0.14
C THR A 94 19.90 -21.10 -0.18
N GLY A 95 19.33 -20.46 0.84
CA GLY A 95 17.88 -20.26 0.92
C GLY A 95 17.03 -21.54 0.97
N VAL A 96 15.78 -21.41 0.53
CA VAL A 96 14.87 -22.52 0.25
C VAL A 96 14.89 -22.85 -1.23
N SER A 97 15.02 -24.13 -1.58
CA SER A 97 15.03 -24.55 -2.99
C SER A 97 13.65 -24.36 -3.63
N ALA A 98 13.60 -23.61 -4.74
CA ALA A 98 12.40 -23.39 -5.54
C ALA A 98 12.78 -23.35 -7.03
N ASN A 99 12.28 -24.26 -7.85
CA ASN A 99 12.54 -24.32 -9.30
C ASN A 99 13.99 -24.03 -9.75
N GLY A 100 14.97 -24.61 -9.06
CA GLY A 100 16.40 -24.46 -9.40
C GLY A 100 17.09 -23.23 -8.81
N ILE A 101 16.38 -22.37 -8.09
CA ILE A 101 16.95 -21.24 -7.33
C ILE A 101 17.02 -21.56 -5.82
N GLY A 102 17.87 -20.82 -5.11
CA GLY A 102 18.05 -20.89 -3.66
C GLY A 102 17.48 -19.64 -3.02
N ALA A 103 16.17 -19.62 -2.75
CA ALA A 103 15.49 -18.38 -2.42
C ALA A 103 15.71 -17.96 -0.95
N GLU A 104 16.34 -16.81 -0.72
CA GLU A 104 16.40 -16.18 0.60
C GLU A 104 15.04 -15.64 1.04
N LEU A 105 14.18 -15.20 0.12
CA LEU A 105 12.82 -14.74 0.42
C LEU A 105 11.79 -15.72 -0.13
N ARG A 106 10.84 -16.10 0.72
CA ARG A 106 9.52 -16.61 0.34
C ARG A 106 8.47 -15.64 0.86
N TRP A 107 7.58 -15.16 0.00
CA TRP A 107 6.47 -14.28 0.35
C TRP A 107 5.15 -14.89 -0.10
N ASP A 108 4.29 -15.23 0.85
CA ASP A 108 2.97 -15.82 0.61
C ASP A 108 1.93 -14.68 0.54
N PHE A 109 1.38 -14.41 -0.64
CA PHE A 109 0.55 -13.23 -0.86
C PHE A 109 -0.79 -13.32 -0.10
N GLY A 110 -1.49 -14.46 -0.20
CA GLY A 110 -2.80 -14.65 0.42
C GLY A 110 -2.80 -14.54 1.95
N THR A 111 -1.71 -14.92 2.63
CA THR A 111 -1.57 -14.80 4.08
C THR A 111 -0.87 -13.52 4.52
N ARG A 112 -0.26 -12.77 3.58
CA ARG A 112 0.47 -11.52 3.83
C ARG A 112 1.64 -11.70 4.80
N THR A 113 2.33 -12.83 4.65
CA THR A 113 3.46 -13.23 5.50
C THR A 113 4.58 -13.77 4.63
N GLY A 114 5.80 -13.74 5.15
CA GLY A 114 6.93 -14.35 4.48
C GLY A 114 7.88 -15.08 5.42
N GLN A 115 8.87 -15.72 4.81
CA GLN A 115 10.00 -16.33 5.46
C GLN A 115 11.29 -15.85 4.81
N PHE A 116 12.26 -15.47 5.64
CA PHE A 116 13.61 -15.14 5.23
C PHE A 116 14.58 -16.24 5.67
N TYR A 117 15.42 -16.70 4.74
CA TYR A 117 16.31 -17.85 4.91
C TYR A 117 17.78 -17.43 4.88
N LYS A 118 18.27 -16.89 6.00
CA LYS A 118 19.69 -16.60 6.21
C LYS A 118 20.06 -16.91 7.64
N ASN A 119 21.06 -17.77 7.84
CA ASN A 119 21.51 -18.22 9.17
C ASN A 119 20.38 -18.83 10.02
N GLY A 120 19.38 -19.43 9.38
CA GLY A 120 18.14 -19.89 10.01
C GLY A 120 16.93 -19.43 9.20
N THR A 121 15.73 -19.55 9.79
CA THR A 121 14.48 -19.06 9.20
C THR A 121 13.88 -18.00 10.11
N THR A 122 13.56 -16.84 9.53
CA THR A 122 12.88 -15.74 10.22
C THR A 122 11.51 -15.54 9.57
N ASN A 123 10.45 -15.57 10.37
CA ASN A 123 9.13 -15.15 9.90
C ASN A 123 9.10 -13.63 9.79
N ILE A 124 8.58 -13.13 8.68
CA ILE A 124 8.57 -11.71 8.35
C ILE A 124 7.17 -11.27 7.90
N SER A 125 6.94 -9.97 7.98
CA SER A 125 5.73 -9.29 7.53
C SER A 125 6.09 -8.09 6.65
N PHE A 126 5.11 -7.22 6.36
CA PHE A 126 5.30 -6.06 5.49
C PHE A 126 6.53 -5.19 5.83
N PRO A 127 6.76 -4.78 7.11
CA PRO A 127 7.80 -3.81 7.43
C PRO A 127 9.21 -4.36 7.23
N GLU A 128 9.45 -5.64 7.50
CA GLU A 128 10.79 -6.26 7.44
C GLU A 128 11.38 -6.27 6.02
N ILE A 129 10.54 -6.24 4.99
CA ILE A 129 10.96 -6.17 3.58
C ILE A 129 10.44 -4.92 2.85
N GLN A 130 9.84 -3.98 3.59
CA GLN A 130 9.15 -2.81 3.04
C GLN A 130 8.18 -3.14 1.90
N TYR A 131 7.48 -4.27 2.01
CA TYR A 131 6.58 -4.76 0.97
C TYR A 131 5.44 -3.77 0.72
N ARG A 132 5.16 -3.50 -0.56
CA ARG A 132 3.99 -2.77 -1.02
C ARG A 132 3.42 -3.48 -2.24
N SER A 133 2.11 -3.46 -2.40
CA SER A 133 1.49 -3.87 -3.66
C SER A 133 0.19 -3.13 -3.93
N LEU A 134 -0.04 -2.80 -5.19
CA LEU A 134 -1.28 -2.21 -5.70
C LEU A 134 -1.74 -2.90 -6.99
N PRO A 135 -3.05 -2.89 -7.28
CA PRO A 135 -4.12 -2.42 -6.39
C PRO A 135 -4.33 -3.35 -5.19
N THR A 136 -5.00 -2.86 -4.14
CA THR A 136 -5.38 -3.70 -2.97
C THR A 136 -6.75 -4.39 -3.14
N VAL A 137 -7.39 -4.20 -4.29
CA VAL A 137 -8.67 -4.80 -4.68
C VAL A 137 -8.43 -5.89 -5.72
N THR A 138 -9.50 -6.43 -6.31
CA THR A 138 -9.36 -7.41 -7.37
C THR A 138 -8.82 -6.76 -8.65
N ASP A 139 -7.86 -7.43 -9.29
CA ASP A 139 -7.31 -7.07 -10.59
C ASP A 139 -6.63 -8.30 -11.22
N THR A 140 -6.23 -8.16 -12.48
CA THR A 140 -5.35 -9.08 -13.22
C THR A 140 -3.91 -8.61 -13.27
N THR A 141 -3.63 -7.34 -12.97
CA THR A 141 -2.27 -6.75 -13.02
C THR A 141 -1.95 -6.08 -11.70
N TYR A 142 -0.75 -6.35 -11.19
CA TYR A 142 -0.29 -5.87 -9.90
C TYR A 142 1.11 -5.30 -9.99
N GLU A 143 1.36 -4.24 -9.24
CA GLU A 143 2.68 -3.73 -8.95
C GLU A 143 3.08 -4.16 -7.55
N ILE A 144 4.33 -4.58 -7.40
CA ILE A 144 4.92 -5.02 -6.14
C ILE A 144 6.24 -4.26 -5.96
N ALA A 145 6.45 -3.71 -4.77
CA ALA A 145 7.73 -3.10 -4.38
C ALA A 145 8.31 -3.79 -3.16
N ILE A 146 9.62 -4.08 -3.19
CA ILE A 146 10.39 -4.66 -2.09
C ILE A 146 11.64 -3.81 -1.88
N GLY A 147 11.93 -3.40 -0.65
CA GLY A 147 13.05 -2.51 -0.38
C GLY A 147 14.41 -3.18 -0.66
N ARG A 148 15.35 -2.45 -1.27
CA ARG A 148 16.68 -2.95 -1.66
C ARG A 148 17.64 -3.10 -0.50
N ASP A 149 17.56 -2.20 0.49
CA ASP A 149 18.45 -2.16 1.64
C ASP A 149 17.84 -2.78 2.91
N VAL A 150 16.86 -3.67 2.73
CA VAL A 150 16.14 -4.30 3.85
C VAL A 150 16.97 -5.38 4.52
N LEU A 151 16.83 -5.46 5.84
CA LEU A 151 17.43 -6.48 6.69
C LEU A 151 16.30 -7.29 7.32
N PRO A 152 15.79 -8.36 6.69
CA PRO A 152 14.53 -8.98 7.13
C PRO A 152 14.61 -9.62 8.52
N ASN A 153 15.81 -10.02 8.95
CA ASN A 153 16.08 -10.49 10.32
C ASN A 153 16.76 -9.44 11.20
N GLY A 154 16.86 -8.19 10.74
CA GLY A 154 17.51 -7.07 11.42
C GLY A 154 19.03 -7.01 11.25
N THR A 155 19.67 -8.00 10.62
CA THR A 155 21.15 -8.06 10.50
C THR A 155 21.65 -8.36 9.10
N ASP A 156 21.05 -9.33 8.41
CA ASP A 156 21.50 -9.81 7.11
C ASP A 156 20.66 -9.18 5.99
N PRO A 157 21.29 -8.68 4.90
CA PRO A 157 20.57 -8.09 3.78
C PRO A 157 19.81 -9.15 2.98
N LEU A 158 18.64 -8.78 2.48
CA LEU A 158 17.91 -9.61 1.52
C LEU A 158 18.68 -9.73 0.20
N PHE A 159 19.16 -8.59 -0.32
CA PHE A 159 19.90 -8.52 -1.56
C PHE A 159 21.39 -8.36 -1.27
N SER A 160 22.18 -9.41 -1.51
CA SER A 160 23.64 -9.39 -1.28
C SER A 160 24.48 -9.65 -2.54
N SER A 161 23.81 -9.83 -3.68
CA SER A 161 24.39 -9.93 -5.01
C SER A 161 23.84 -8.82 -5.92
N PRO A 162 24.61 -8.35 -6.93
CA PRO A 162 24.10 -7.42 -7.94
C PRO A 162 23.05 -8.05 -8.86
N SER A 163 22.99 -9.38 -8.92
CA SER A 163 22.00 -10.13 -9.66
C SER A 163 21.16 -10.99 -8.72
N ILE A 164 19.91 -11.23 -9.06
CA ILE A 164 18.94 -12.02 -8.31
C ILE A 164 18.20 -12.95 -9.26
N ALA A 165 17.53 -13.98 -8.73
CA ALA A 165 16.57 -14.76 -9.47
C ALA A 165 15.18 -14.70 -8.84
N ILE A 166 14.14 -14.67 -9.67
CA ILE A 166 12.74 -14.51 -9.25
C ILE A 166 11.91 -15.68 -9.76
N PHE A 167 11.04 -16.18 -8.88
CA PHE A 167 10.13 -17.28 -9.18
C PHE A 167 8.78 -17.06 -8.50
N PHE A 168 7.71 -17.27 -9.23
CA PHE A 168 6.33 -17.26 -8.77
C PHE A 168 5.76 -18.68 -8.81
N LYS A 169 4.93 -19.00 -7.84
CA LYS A 169 4.25 -20.29 -7.79
C LYS A 169 2.90 -20.17 -7.12
N ASP A 170 1.90 -20.79 -7.72
CA ASP A 170 0.68 -21.19 -7.04
C ASP A 170 0.95 -22.52 -6.32
N ASN A 171 0.90 -22.50 -4.99
CA ASN A 171 1.18 -23.67 -4.17
C ASN A 171 -0.01 -24.64 -4.03
N ASP A 172 -1.13 -24.40 -4.72
CA ASP A 172 -2.23 -25.37 -4.80
C ASP A 172 -1.91 -26.58 -5.70
N THR A 173 -2.79 -27.57 -5.67
CA THR A 173 -2.67 -28.81 -6.46
C THR A 173 -2.80 -28.51 -7.94
N ASN A 174 -1.77 -28.86 -8.70
CA ASN A 174 -1.63 -28.49 -10.13
C ASN A 174 -1.67 -26.96 -10.34
N GLY A 175 -1.27 -26.18 -9.33
CA GLY A 175 -1.07 -24.75 -9.48
C GLY A 175 0.02 -24.42 -10.49
N ASP A 176 -0.07 -23.22 -11.05
CA ASP A 176 0.89 -22.70 -12.00
C ASP A 176 2.24 -22.32 -11.37
N TRP A 177 3.28 -22.19 -12.19
CA TRP A 177 4.54 -21.59 -11.79
C TRP A 177 5.21 -20.81 -12.92
N MET A 178 5.96 -19.79 -12.56
CA MET A 178 6.61 -18.90 -13.51
C MET A 178 7.97 -18.43 -12.96
N PRO A 179 9.11 -18.64 -13.64
CA PRO A 179 9.27 -19.34 -14.91
C PRO A 179 8.98 -20.84 -14.87
N ASN A 180 8.83 -21.41 -16.06
CA ASN A 180 8.59 -22.83 -16.26
C ASN A 180 9.81 -23.71 -15.91
N SER A 181 9.58 -25.02 -15.73
CA SER A 181 10.61 -25.95 -15.27
C SER A 181 11.87 -25.93 -16.15
N GLY A 182 13.05 -25.80 -15.53
CA GLY A 182 14.33 -25.73 -16.23
C GLY A 182 14.68 -24.34 -16.78
N VAL A 183 13.84 -23.33 -16.52
CA VAL A 183 14.11 -21.93 -16.84
C VAL A 183 14.30 -21.13 -15.56
N THR A 184 15.31 -20.26 -15.55
CA THR A 184 15.56 -19.31 -14.47
C THR A 184 15.51 -17.90 -15.04
N PHE A 185 14.73 -17.02 -14.43
CA PHE A 185 14.75 -15.61 -14.73
C PHE A 185 15.71 -14.91 -13.78
N GLU A 186 16.75 -14.30 -14.35
CA GLU A 186 17.71 -13.50 -13.61
C GLU A 186 17.49 -12.01 -13.90
N TYR A 187 17.62 -11.19 -12.86
CA TYR A 187 17.61 -9.74 -12.94
C TYR A 187 18.91 -9.18 -12.36
N THR A 188 19.55 -8.24 -13.04
CA THR A 188 20.71 -7.52 -12.51
C THR A 188 20.29 -6.09 -12.21
N PHE A 189 20.49 -5.63 -10.97
CA PHE A 189 20.14 -4.28 -10.56
C PHE A 189 20.84 -3.24 -11.43
N ASP A 190 20.07 -2.31 -12.00
CA ASP A 190 20.61 -1.13 -12.63
C ASP A 190 20.86 -0.06 -11.56
N ASN A 191 22.12 0.35 -11.43
CA ASN A 191 22.55 1.39 -10.49
C ASN A 191 22.75 2.75 -11.17
N THR A 192 22.24 2.91 -12.39
CA THR A 192 22.06 4.23 -12.99
C THR A 192 21.19 5.07 -12.04
N PRO A 193 21.59 6.31 -11.69
CA PRO A 193 20.78 7.12 -10.79
C PRO A 193 19.44 7.51 -11.44
N THR A 194 18.35 7.40 -10.69
CA THR A 194 17.05 7.92 -11.09
C THR A 194 16.95 9.43 -10.78
N PRO A 195 16.07 10.17 -11.46
CA PRO A 195 15.78 11.55 -11.08
C PRO A 195 15.31 11.61 -9.61
N PRO A 196 15.87 12.51 -8.78
CA PRO A 196 15.46 12.61 -7.39
C PRO A 196 13.98 13.01 -7.29
N PHE A 197 13.28 12.41 -6.33
CA PHE A 197 11.92 12.80 -6.01
C PHE A 197 11.85 14.29 -5.65
N VAL A 198 10.92 15.00 -6.27
CA VAL A 198 10.58 16.36 -5.87
C VAL A 198 9.71 16.25 -4.62
N THR A 199 10.18 16.78 -3.50
CA THR A 199 9.42 16.76 -2.25
C THR A 199 8.16 17.60 -2.39
N THR A 200 7.01 17.01 -2.06
CA THR A 200 5.74 17.73 -1.95
C THR A 200 5.57 18.21 -0.52
N GLU A 201 5.46 19.53 -0.37
CA GLU A 201 5.19 20.13 0.94
C GLU A 201 3.73 19.90 1.35
N ILE A 202 3.51 19.62 2.64
CA ILE A 202 2.17 19.46 3.22
C ILE A 202 1.71 20.69 4.01
N TYR A 203 2.46 21.79 3.90
CA TYR A 203 2.08 23.06 4.51
C TYR A 203 0.72 23.50 3.99
N ARG A 204 0.01 24.27 4.83
CA ARG A 204 -1.28 24.80 4.45
C ARG A 204 -1.07 25.92 3.44
N GLU A 205 -1.47 25.69 2.19
CA GLU A 205 -1.33 26.68 1.11
C GLU A 205 -2.23 27.91 1.36
N ASP A 206 -3.47 27.68 1.83
CA ASP A 206 -4.41 28.71 2.21
C ASP A 206 -5.02 28.45 3.59
N THR A 207 -4.88 29.43 4.49
CA THR A 207 -5.45 29.38 5.83
C THR A 207 -6.98 29.36 5.86
N SER A 208 -7.66 29.71 4.76
CA SER A 208 -9.11 29.59 4.63
C SER A 208 -9.56 28.17 4.32
N TYR A 209 -8.66 27.25 3.98
CA TYR A 209 -9.02 25.86 3.74
C TYR A 209 -9.18 25.08 5.04
N LEU A 210 -10.21 24.24 5.05
CA LEU A 210 -10.47 23.31 6.12
C LEU A 210 -9.65 22.03 5.90
N ARG A 211 -8.84 21.62 6.88
CA ARG A 211 -8.06 20.39 6.81
C ARG A 211 -8.73 19.28 7.61
N ILE A 212 -9.16 18.23 6.92
CA ILE A 212 -9.81 17.05 7.53
C ILE A 212 -8.86 15.87 7.41
N MET A 213 -8.68 15.14 8.51
CA MET A 213 -7.85 13.94 8.57
C MET A 213 -8.71 12.74 8.95
N ASN A 214 -8.52 11.59 8.29
CA ASN A 214 -9.01 10.31 8.77
C ASN A 214 -7.81 9.45 9.18
N TYR A 215 -7.85 8.85 10.36
CA TYR A 215 -6.73 8.08 10.89
C TYR A 215 -7.20 6.89 11.73
N ASN A 216 -7.06 5.69 11.19
CA ASN A 216 -7.16 4.46 11.99
C ASN A 216 -5.92 4.35 12.89
N VAL A 217 -6.13 4.36 14.21
CA VAL A 217 -5.04 4.39 15.19
C VAL A 217 -4.60 3.00 15.64
N LEU A 218 -5.07 1.92 15.04
CA LEU A 218 -4.77 0.53 15.39
C LEU A 218 -4.89 0.25 16.91
N PHE A 219 -6.06 -0.21 17.35
CA PHE A 219 -6.37 -0.57 18.74
C PHE A 219 -5.93 0.46 19.80
N ASP A 220 -6.65 1.58 19.92
CA ASP A 220 -6.42 2.64 20.92
C ASP A 220 -5.00 3.25 20.89
N GLY A 221 -4.24 2.98 19.83
CA GLY A 221 -2.80 3.16 19.80
C GLY A 221 -2.28 4.58 19.92
N LEU A 222 -3.14 5.59 19.72
CA LEU A 222 -2.83 6.98 20.02
C LEU A 222 -2.47 7.17 21.51
N LEU A 223 -3.10 6.38 22.38
CA LEU A 223 -2.95 6.48 23.84
C LEU A 223 -1.89 5.52 24.39
N GLU A 224 -1.30 4.68 23.54
CA GLU A 224 -0.26 3.75 23.93
C GLU A 224 1.10 4.47 24.05
N PRO A 225 1.76 4.47 25.23
CA PRO A 225 2.97 5.26 25.46
C PRO A 225 4.11 4.98 24.46
N GLY A 226 4.24 3.74 23.97
CA GLY A 226 5.28 3.38 22.99
C GLY A 226 5.00 3.88 21.56
N ARG A 227 3.84 4.49 21.32
CA ARG A 227 3.36 4.90 19.99
C ARG A 227 2.93 6.35 19.93
N ALA A 228 2.54 6.95 21.06
CA ALA A 228 2.02 8.31 21.18
C ALA A 228 2.90 9.35 20.46
N ASP A 229 4.21 9.34 20.68
CA ASP A 229 5.15 10.31 20.08
C ASP A 229 5.13 10.26 18.53
N ASN A 230 4.91 9.08 17.94
CA ASN A 230 4.82 8.94 16.49
C ASN A 230 3.55 9.61 15.94
N PHE A 231 2.43 9.45 16.64
CA PHE A 231 1.18 10.12 16.29
C PHE A 231 1.28 11.63 16.49
N GLU A 232 1.83 12.07 17.62
CA GLU A 232 2.04 13.49 17.91
C GLU A 232 2.83 14.18 16.79
N ARG A 233 3.96 13.58 16.39
CA ARG A 233 4.79 14.09 15.29
C ARG A 233 4.00 14.25 13.99
N ILE A 234 3.14 13.29 13.65
CA ILE A 234 2.31 13.35 12.43
C ILE A 234 1.24 14.44 12.58
N LEU A 235 0.53 14.48 13.70
CA LEU A 235 -0.53 15.46 13.95
C LEU A 235 0.01 16.90 13.95
N GLN A 236 1.21 17.13 14.50
CA GLN A 236 1.87 18.44 14.50
C GLN A 236 2.36 18.86 13.10
N ALA A 237 2.75 17.92 12.25
CA ALA A 237 3.12 18.20 10.86
C ALA A 237 1.88 18.48 9.99
N VAL A 238 0.82 17.69 10.17
CA VAL A 238 -0.42 17.80 9.38
C VAL A 238 -1.30 18.97 9.86
N GLN A 239 -1.34 19.29 11.15
CA GLN A 239 -2.17 20.36 11.72
C GLN A 239 -3.64 20.34 11.22
N PRO A 240 -4.37 19.23 11.42
CA PRO A 240 -5.77 19.13 11.01
C PRO A 240 -6.67 20.10 11.78
N ASP A 241 -7.86 20.38 11.24
CA ASP A 241 -8.94 21.11 11.91
C ASP A 241 -10.04 20.18 12.41
N ILE A 242 -10.26 19.06 11.70
CA ILE A 242 -11.17 17.97 12.08
C ILE A 242 -10.43 16.65 11.89
N ILE A 243 -10.57 15.72 12.83
CA ILE A 243 -9.97 14.39 12.78
C ILE A 243 -11.04 13.33 13.01
N CYS A 244 -11.15 12.40 12.08
CA CYS A 244 -11.90 11.17 12.23
C CYS A 244 -10.93 10.06 12.64
N PHE A 245 -10.98 9.64 13.90
CA PHE A 245 -10.22 8.48 14.34
C PHE A 245 -11.06 7.21 14.28
N ASN A 246 -10.40 6.09 14.02
CA ASN A 246 -10.97 4.75 14.09
C ASN A 246 -10.15 3.84 15.01
N GLU A 247 -10.79 2.78 15.52
CA GLU A 247 -10.20 1.75 16.41
C GLU A 247 -9.92 2.18 17.85
N PHE A 248 -10.72 3.10 18.40
CA PHE A 248 -10.80 3.30 19.85
C PHE A 248 -11.82 2.34 20.46
N PHE A 249 -11.36 1.15 20.87
CA PHE A 249 -12.25 0.10 21.39
C PHE A 249 -12.39 0.14 22.90
N ASN A 250 -11.39 0.66 23.60
CA ASN A 250 -11.29 0.63 25.06
C ASN A 250 -11.25 2.02 25.69
N SER A 251 -11.32 3.06 24.88
CA SER A 251 -11.17 4.45 25.30
C SER A 251 -12.43 5.26 25.05
N SER A 252 -12.66 6.24 25.92
CA SER A 252 -13.73 7.22 25.78
C SER A 252 -13.32 8.42 24.93
N ALA A 253 -14.29 9.15 24.39
CA ALA A 253 -14.05 10.42 23.71
C ALA A 253 -13.26 11.42 24.59
N VAL A 254 -13.51 11.44 25.90
CA VAL A 254 -12.80 12.33 26.83
C VAL A 254 -11.30 12.04 26.85
N GLN A 255 -10.91 10.76 26.95
CA GLN A 255 -9.49 10.37 26.93
C GLN A 255 -8.81 10.75 25.62
N VAL A 256 -9.51 10.61 24.49
CA VAL A 256 -8.99 11.02 23.18
C VAL A 256 -8.86 12.55 23.09
N ILE A 257 -9.85 13.31 23.55
CA ILE A 257 -9.79 14.78 23.62
C ILE A 257 -8.60 15.23 24.47
N ASP A 258 -8.40 14.63 25.64
CA ASP A 258 -7.28 14.97 26.53
C ASP A 258 -5.93 14.73 25.86
N ALA A 259 -5.78 13.61 25.14
CA ALA A 259 -4.56 13.32 24.39
C ALA A 259 -4.34 14.32 23.26
N ILE A 260 -5.38 14.68 22.49
CA ILE A 260 -5.25 15.66 21.40
C ILE A 260 -4.98 17.07 21.93
N ASN A 261 -5.57 17.47 23.06
CA ASN A 261 -5.25 18.72 23.73
C ASN A 261 -3.77 18.80 24.13
N GLN A 262 -3.14 17.68 24.47
CA GLN A 262 -1.72 17.61 24.81
C GLN A 262 -0.83 17.63 23.55
N MET A 263 -1.14 16.77 22.57
CA MET A 263 -0.34 16.60 21.35
C MET A 263 -0.45 17.80 20.39
N LEU A 264 -1.63 18.44 20.35
CA LEU A 264 -1.95 19.51 19.41
C LEU A 264 -2.76 20.63 20.11
N PRO A 265 -2.16 21.36 21.06
CA PRO A 265 -2.86 22.35 21.88
C PRO A 265 -3.42 23.51 21.04
N LEU A 266 -4.64 23.94 21.37
CA LEU A 266 -5.28 25.08 20.71
C LEU A 266 -4.88 26.42 21.36
N PRO A 267 -4.90 27.53 20.60
CA PRO A 267 -4.60 28.86 21.13
C PRO A 267 -5.48 29.23 22.33
N GLY A 268 -4.90 29.96 23.29
CA GLY A 268 -5.62 30.47 24.45
C GLY A 268 -6.08 29.39 25.45
N GLY A 269 -5.59 28.15 25.33
CA GLY A 269 -6.00 27.05 26.19
C GLY A 269 -7.40 26.52 25.89
N ALA A 270 -7.91 26.76 24.67
CA ALA A 270 -9.15 26.15 24.23
C ALA A 270 -9.03 24.62 24.17
N SER A 271 -10.15 23.91 24.37
CA SER A 271 -10.21 22.46 24.23
C SER A 271 -10.76 22.08 22.87
N TRP A 272 -10.27 20.97 22.33
CA TRP A 272 -10.92 20.27 21.23
C TRP A 272 -12.31 19.76 21.65
N TYR A 273 -13.21 19.64 20.67
CA TYR A 273 -14.50 18.96 20.80
C TYR A 273 -14.36 17.51 20.33
N GLY A 274 -15.07 16.58 20.98
CA GLY A 274 -15.02 15.16 20.60
C GLY A 274 -16.31 14.41 20.87
N VAL A 275 -16.67 13.52 19.94
CA VAL A 275 -17.89 12.71 20.01
C VAL A 275 -17.60 11.27 19.58
N MET A 276 -18.20 10.33 20.30
CA MET A 276 -18.12 8.90 20.06
C MET A 276 -19.51 8.32 20.33
N LEU A 277 -20.22 7.92 19.26
CA LEU A 277 -21.55 7.32 19.35
C LEU A 277 -21.56 5.83 19.01
N ASP A 278 -20.49 5.33 18.38
CA ASP A 278 -20.32 3.94 18.01
C ASP A 278 -19.13 3.29 18.75
N GLY A 279 -18.94 1.99 18.52
CA GLY A 279 -17.95 1.17 19.24
C GLY A 279 -16.52 1.26 18.74
N GLY A 280 -16.10 2.34 18.08
CA GLY A 280 -14.72 2.43 17.61
C GLY A 280 -14.28 3.77 17.00
N ASN A 281 -15.20 4.67 16.70
CA ASN A 281 -14.89 5.92 16.03
C ASN A 281 -15.00 7.12 16.97
N VAL A 282 -14.03 8.03 16.86
CA VAL A 282 -14.07 9.31 17.57
C VAL A 282 -13.87 10.42 16.56
N THR A 283 -14.84 11.32 16.45
CA THR A 283 -14.71 12.55 15.65
C THR A 283 -14.25 13.67 16.58
N ILE A 284 -13.12 14.29 16.25
CA ILE A 284 -12.47 15.38 16.98
C ILE A 284 -12.49 16.64 16.10
N SER A 285 -12.78 17.81 16.67
CA SER A 285 -12.89 19.07 15.93
C SER A 285 -12.42 20.27 16.73
N LYS A 286 -11.80 21.25 16.07
CA LYS A 286 -11.53 22.58 16.65
C LYS A 286 -12.81 23.37 16.93
N TYR A 287 -13.88 23.03 16.22
CA TYR A 287 -15.15 23.76 16.20
C TYR A 287 -16.27 22.96 16.88
N PRO A 288 -17.25 23.62 17.51
CA PRO A 288 -18.31 22.95 18.26
C PRO A 288 -19.23 22.11 17.38
N PHE A 289 -19.89 21.12 17.99
CA PHE A 289 -20.87 20.27 17.31
C PHE A 289 -22.28 20.83 17.48
N ILE A 290 -23.03 20.87 16.37
CA ILE A 290 -24.45 21.19 16.35
C ILE A 290 -25.25 19.95 16.74
N GLN A 291 -24.98 18.83 16.06
CA GLN A 291 -25.68 17.57 16.26
C GLN A 291 -24.81 16.39 15.83
N SER A 292 -25.11 15.20 16.35
CA SER A 292 -24.47 13.95 15.93
C SER A 292 -25.47 12.80 15.91
N TRP A 293 -25.24 11.83 15.03
CA TRP A 293 -26.12 10.70 14.80
C TRP A 293 -25.31 9.41 14.69
N LEU A 294 -25.85 8.34 15.28
CA LEU A 294 -25.46 6.99 14.96
C LEU A 294 -26.14 6.60 13.65
N VAL A 295 -25.38 6.56 12.56
CA VAL A 295 -25.93 6.39 11.20
C VAL A 295 -26.51 5.00 11.01
N TYR A 296 -25.81 3.98 11.51
CA TYR A 296 -26.26 2.61 11.43
C TYR A 296 -26.01 1.87 12.75
N SER A 297 -27.08 1.63 13.50
CA SER A 297 -27.00 1.03 14.83
C SER A 297 -26.30 -0.33 14.81
N GLY A 298 -25.33 -0.53 15.71
CA GLY A 298 -24.49 -1.74 15.76
C GLY A 298 -23.27 -1.71 14.83
N HIS A 299 -23.14 -0.69 13.98
CA HIS A 299 -22.02 -0.49 13.07
C HIS A 299 -21.22 0.76 13.46
N ARG A 300 -19.98 0.84 12.96
CA ARG A 300 -19.05 1.93 13.29
C ARG A 300 -19.18 3.06 12.27
N ILE A 301 -20.31 3.76 12.32
CA ILE A 301 -20.63 4.90 11.44
C ILE A 301 -21.30 6.00 12.26
N THR A 302 -20.58 7.09 12.49
CA THR A 302 -21.06 8.28 13.23
C THR A 302 -21.03 9.49 12.32
N ALA A 303 -22.15 10.20 12.20
CA ALA A 303 -22.24 11.48 11.51
C ALA A 303 -22.26 12.64 12.53
N THR A 304 -21.56 13.73 12.22
CA THR A 304 -21.48 14.92 13.07
C THR A 304 -21.59 16.17 12.22
N LEU A 305 -22.56 17.03 12.54
CA LEU A 305 -22.70 18.37 11.98
C LEU A 305 -21.93 19.35 12.87
N ILE A 306 -20.98 20.07 12.27
CA ILE A 306 -20.00 20.92 12.95
C ILE A 306 -20.27 22.38 12.59
N ASP A 307 -20.42 23.22 13.62
CA ASP A 307 -20.63 24.67 13.53
C ASP A 307 -19.31 25.34 13.13
N LEU A 308 -19.18 25.69 11.86
CA LEU A 308 -17.97 26.32 11.34
C LEU A 308 -18.03 27.84 11.56
N PRO A 309 -16.88 28.50 11.82
CA PRO A 309 -16.86 29.95 11.95
C PRO A 309 -17.41 30.66 10.70
N GLN A 310 -17.97 31.86 10.88
CA GLN A 310 -18.67 32.62 9.84
C GLN A 310 -17.83 32.97 8.58
N TYR A 311 -16.52 32.78 8.61
CA TYR A 311 -15.68 32.92 7.41
C TYR A 311 -15.79 31.71 6.47
N PHE A 312 -16.40 30.61 6.91
CA PHE A 312 -16.95 29.56 6.06
C PHE A 312 -18.42 29.89 5.74
N GLU A 313 -18.82 29.71 4.48
CA GLU A 313 -20.19 30.02 4.05
C GLU A 313 -21.25 29.08 4.66
N LYS A 314 -20.83 27.87 5.05
CA LYS A 314 -21.68 26.80 5.54
C LYS A 314 -20.95 25.95 6.56
N ASP A 315 -21.73 25.36 7.46
CA ASP A 315 -21.32 24.25 8.31
C ASP A 315 -20.97 23.00 7.50
N ILE A 316 -20.31 22.05 8.15
CA ILE A 316 -19.92 20.78 7.54
C ILE A 316 -20.49 19.60 8.31
N MET A 317 -21.03 18.62 7.57
CA MET A 317 -21.34 17.30 8.11
C MET A 317 -20.21 16.33 7.74
N VAL A 318 -19.62 15.71 8.75
CA VAL A 318 -18.57 14.70 8.60
C VAL A 318 -19.12 13.34 9.03
N ILE A 319 -18.92 12.32 8.20
CA ILE A 319 -19.33 10.93 8.49
C ILE A 319 -18.06 10.13 8.72
N ASN A 320 -17.81 9.77 9.99
CA ASN A 320 -16.69 8.95 10.41
C ASN A 320 -17.11 7.47 10.34
N SER A 321 -16.53 6.74 9.39
CA SER A 321 -16.90 5.37 9.07
C SER A 321 -15.70 4.43 9.22
N HIS A 322 -15.92 3.29 9.87
CA HIS A 322 -15.00 2.17 9.88
C HIS A 322 -15.76 0.87 9.57
N PHE A 323 -15.94 0.63 8.27
CA PHE A 323 -16.66 -0.53 7.75
C PHE A 323 -16.04 -1.85 8.21
N LYS A 324 -16.80 -2.92 8.04
CA LYS A 324 -16.40 -4.28 8.42
C LYS A 324 -15.12 -4.67 7.70
N CYS A 325 -14.06 -4.84 8.48
CA CYS A 325 -12.76 -5.30 7.99
C CYS A 325 -12.72 -6.81 7.80
N CYS A 326 -11.77 -7.25 6.96
CA CYS A 326 -11.31 -8.63 6.84
C CYS A 326 -12.38 -9.65 6.40
N GLY A 327 -12.00 -10.92 6.38
CA GLY A 327 -12.89 -12.06 6.13
C GLY A 327 -13.33 -12.21 4.67
N GLY A 328 -12.57 -11.62 3.72
CA GLY A 328 -12.83 -11.70 2.30
C GLY A 328 -14.31 -11.50 1.94
N VAL A 329 -14.78 -12.35 1.03
CA VAL A 329 -16.15 -12.36 0.50
C VAL A 329 -17.22 -12.51 1.59
N GLN A 330 -16.91 -13.14 2.73
CA GLN A 330 -17.90 -13.37 3.79
C GLN A 330 -18.40 -12.08 4.43
N ASN A 331 -17.62 -10.99 4.36
CA ASN A 331 -18.00 -9.69 4.90
C ASN A 331 -18.39 -8.67 3.82
N ASP A 332 -18.40 -9.04 2.53
CA ASP A 332 -18.80 -8.11 1.44
C ASP A 332 -20.25 -7.67 1.60
N GLU A 333 -21.16 -8.60 1.94
CA GLU A 333 -22.57 -8.26 2.18
C GLU A 333 -22.72 -7.26 3.34
N THR A 334 -21.93 -7.41 4.41
CA THR A 334 -21.96 -6.45 5.53
C THR A 334 -21.44 -5.09 5.10
N ARG A 335 -20.33 -5.02 4.35
CA ARG A 335 -19.80 -3.77 3.81
C ARG A 335 -20.79 -3.09 2.87
N GLN A 336 -21.53 -3.85 2.07
CA GLN A 336 -22.58 -3.32 1.21
C GLN A 336 -23.71 -2.68 2.03
N LEU A 337 -24.20 -3.36 3.07
CA LEU A 337 -25.23 -2.81 3.96
C LEU A 337 -24.76 -1.53 4.69
N GLU A 338 -23.50 -1.47 5.11
CA GLU A 338 -22.89 -0.29 5.71
C GLU A 338 -22.80 0.89 4.72
N ALA A 339 -22.44 0.61 3.47
CA ALA A 339 -22.44 1.61 2.40
C ALA A 339 -23.85 2.13 2.09
N ASP A 340 -24.82 1.22 1.95
CA ASP A 340 -26.23 1.55 1.68
C ASP A 340 -26.82 2.40 2.82
N ALA A 341 -26.55 2.05 4.08
CA ALA A 341 -26.98 2.84 5.23
C ALA A 341 -26.38 4.25 5.23
N THR A 342 -25.10 4.38 4.87
CA THR A 342 -24.44 5.68 4.74
C THR A 342 -25.08 6.53 3.64
N ILE A 343 -25.36 5.94 2.47
CA ILE A 343 -26.02 6.63 1.36
C ILE A 343 -27.43 7.06 1.75
N ASN A 344 -28.20 6.18 2.37
CA ASN A 344 -29.56 6.49 2.83
C ASN A 344 -29.57 7.65 3.83
N PHE A 345 -28.64 7.68 4.78
CA PHE A 345 -28.50 8.80 5.72
C PHE A 345 -28.16 10.11 5.01
N ILE A 346 -27.26 10.09 4.01
CA ILE A 346 -26.93 11.30 3.24
C ILE A 346 -28.15 11.82 2.46
N LEU A 347 -28.98 10.92 1.92
CA LEU A 347 -30.20 11.30 1.20
C LEU A 347 -31.26 11.89 2.14
N ASP A 348 -31.45 11.28 3.31
CA ASP A 348 -32.34 11.75 4.37
C ASP A 348 -31.92 13.15 4.81
N ALA A 349 -30.67 13.33 5.25
CA ALA A 349 -30.14 14.59 5.76
C ALA A 349 -30.17 15.77 4.75
N LYS A 350 -30.32 15.48 3.45
CA LYS A 350 -30.48 16.49 2.38
C LYS A 350 -31.94 16.78 2.04
N SER A 351 -32.88 16.04 2.61
CA SER A 351 -34.31 16.18 2.40
C SER A 351 -34.92 17.27 3.32
N PRO A 352 -36.05 17.89 2.94
CA PRO A 352 -36.71 18.87 3.79
C PRO A 352 -37.17 18.26 5.12
N GLY A 353 -36.67 18.79 6.23
CA GLY A 353 -36.97 18.29 7.58
C GLY A 353 -35.80 17.55 8.22
N GLY A 354 -34.77 17.22 7.43
CA GLY A 354 -33.69 16.35 7.85
C GLY A 354 -34.09 14.90 7.70
#